data_AF-A0A9P7P160-F1
#
_entry.id   AF-A0A9P7P160-F1
#
_cell.length_a   1.000
_cell.length_b   1.000
_cell.length_c   1.000
_cell.angle_alpha   90.00
_cell.angle_beta   90.00
_cell.angle_gamma   90.00
#
_symmetry.space_group_name_H-M   'P 1'
#
loop_
_entity.id
_entity.type
_entity.pdbx_description
1 polymer ?
#
loop_
_entity_poly.entity_id
_entity_poly.type
_entity_poly.pdbx_seq_one_letter_code
_entity_poly.pdbx_strand_id
1 'polypeptide(L)'
;MASESRLYSFSGETKEQLRKFRLTTSRAKDPQAVIYMIDKNTHEIRQALDDYDEARIYKSLEEVAEDLPDHTPRFVLLSYPLTT
;
A
#
# COMPACT_ATOMS: atom_id res chain seq x y z
N MET A 1 -6.95 -25.62 -7.57
CA MET A 1 -6.74 -24.35 -6.84
C MET A 1 -6.08 -23.33 -7.78
N ALA A 2 -6.83 -22.81 -8.75
CA ALA A 2 -6.29 -21.95 -9.81
C ALA A 2 -7.25 -20.81 -10.23
N SER A 3 -8.22 -20.42 -9.39
CA SER A 3 -9.29 -19.50 -9.80
C SER A 3 -9.47 -18.25 -8.93
N GLU A 4 -8.83 -18.15 -7.76
CA GLU A 4 -9.02 -16.97 -6.88
C GLU A 4 -8.19 -15.76 -7.31
N SER A 5 -7.09 -15.96 -8.04
CA SER A 5 -6.20 -14.87 -8.49
C SER A 5 -6.78 -13.97 -9.60
N ARG A 6 -7.95 -14.31 -10.15
CA ARG A 6 -8.64 -13.49 -11.17
C ARG A 6 -9.71 -12.55 -10.57
N LEU A 7 -9.94 -12.62 -9.26
CA LEU A 7 -11.01 -11.85 -8.61
C LEU A 7 -10.63 -10.39 -8.38
N TYR A 8 -9.34 -10.09 -8.23
CA TYR A 8 -8.86 -8.75 -7.88
C TYR A 8 -8.09 -8.09 -9.02
N SER A 9 -8.28 -6.79 -9.17
CA SER A 9 -7.65 -6.01 -10.23
C SER A 9 -6.89 -4.81 -9.68
N PHE A 10 -5.89 -4.36 -10.43
CA PHE A 10 -5.22 -3.09 -10.21
C PHE A 10 -5.59 -2.15 -11.36
N SER A 11 -6.10 -0.97 -11.03
CA SER A 11 -6.27 0.10 -12.00
C SER A 11 -4.94 0.58 -12.59
N GLY A 12 -5.00 1.31 -13.71
CA GLY A 12 -3.84 1.98 -14.27
C GLY A 12 -3.18 2.92 -13.27
N GLU A 13 -4.00 3.67 -12.53
CA GLU A 13 -3.55 4.58 -11.48
C GLU A 13 -2.81 3.85 -10.36
N THR A 14 -3.40 2.79 -9.80
CA THR A 14 -2.73 2.04 -8.73
C THR A 14 -1.40 1.46 -9.19
N LYS A 15 -1.33 0.95 -10.44
CA LYS A 15 -0.06 0.47 -11.02
C LYS A 15 0.97 1.59 -11.14
N GLU A 16 0.56 2.79 -11.51
CA GLU A 16 1.44 3.95 -11.58
C GLU A 16 1.94 4.36 -10.20
N GLN A 17 1.06 4.39 -9.19
CA GLN A 17 1.43 4.67 -7.80
C GLN A 17 2.44 3.65 -7.27
N LEU A 18 2.20 2.34 -7.47
CA LEU A 18 3.13 1.27 -7.08
C LEU A 18 4.49 1.42 -7.76
N ARG A 19 4.50 1.74 -9.06
CA ARG A 19 5.73 1.97 -9.82
C ARG A 19 6.47 3.20 -9.29
N LYS A 20 5.76 4.32 -9.08
CA LYS A 20 6.32 5.56 -8.54
C LYS A 20 6.95 5.30 -7.18
N PHE A 21 6.20 4.68 -6.26
CA PHE A 21 6.65 4.34 -4.91
C PHE A 21 7.97 3.56 -4.96
N ARG A 22 8.02 2.44 -5.69
CA ARG A 22 9.23 1.62 -5.83
C ARG A 22 10.44 2.43 -6.29
N LEU A 23 10.26 3.34 -7.25
CA LEU A 23 11.36 4.12 -7.81
C LEU A 23 11.81 5.23 -6.85
N THR A 24 10.87 5.93 -6.23
CA THR A 24 11.15 7.08 -5.37
C THR A 24 11.70 6.70 -4.00
N THR A 25 11.30 5.55 -3.45
CA THR A 25 11.74 5.12 -2.11
C THR A 25 13.04 4.30 -2.11
N SER A 26 13.55 3.94 -3.30
CA SER A 26 14.72 3.06 -3.46
C SER A 26 16.00 3.53 -2.74
N ARG A 27 16.13 4.84 -2.50
CA ARG A 27 17.27 5.46 -1.82
C ARG A 27 16.90 6.16 -0.51
N ALA A 28 15.66 5.96 -0.03
CA ALA A 28 15.24 6.52 1.24
C ALA A 28 16.09 5.93 2.38
N LYS A 29 16.47 6.77 3.35
CA LYS A 29 17.23 6.34 4.53
C LYS A 29 16.34 5.78 5.63
N ASP A 30 15.08 6.21 5.64
CA ASP A 30 14.05 5.80 6.57
C ASP A 30 13.10 4.81 5.89
N PRO A 31 12.48 3.88 6.62
CA PRO A 31 11.46 3.01 6.06
C PRO A 31 10.33 3.85 5.45
N GLN A 32 9.85 3.44 4.29
CA GLN A 32 8.70 4.06 3.64
C GLN A 32 7.62 3.00 3.50
N ALA A 33 6.39 3.29 3.89
CA ALA A 33 5.28 2.36 3.75
C ALA A 33 4.02 3.02 3.20
N VAL A 34 3.18 2.21 2.56
CA VAL A 34 1.84 2.58 2.09
C VAL A 34 0.87 1.45 2.41
N ILE A 35 -0.32 1.81 2.88
CA ILE A 35 -1.38 0.86 3.19
C ILE A 35 -2.32 0.74 1.98
N TYR A 36 -2.61 -0.50 1.59
CA TYR A 36 -3.52 -0.88 0.52
C TYR A 36 -4.70 -1.68 1.08
N MET A 37 -5.84 -1.54 0.41
CA MET A 37 -7.04 -2.31 0.69
C MET A 37 -7.65 -2.86 -0.59
N ILE A 38 -8.43 -3.92 -0.44
CA ILE A 38 -9.32 -4.42 -1.48
C ILE A 38 -10.67 -3.73 -1.28
N ASP A 39 -11.12 -3.01 -2.29
CA ASP A 39 -12.48 -2.49 -2.33
C ASP A 39 -13.47 -3.66 -2.49
N LYS A 40 -14.41 -3.79 -1.56
CA LYS A 40 -15.36 -4.92 -1.55
C LYS A 40 -16.39 -4.85 -2.67
N ASN A 41 -16.60 -3.67 -3.25
CA ASN A 41 -17.57 -3.47 -4.32
C ASN A 41 -16.92 -3.69 -5.69
N THR A 42 -15.78 -3.03 -5.92
CA THR A 42 -15.11 -3.07 -7.23
C THR A 42 -14.12 -4.22 -7.35
N HIS A 43 -13.75 -4.86 -6.23
CA HIS A 43 -12.65 -5.83 -6.15
C HIS A 43 -11.31 -5.26 -6.64
N GLU A 44 -11.17 -3.94 -6.58
CA GLU A 44 -9.94 -3.25 -6.92
C GLU A 44 -9.01 -3.17 -5.70
N ILE A 45 -7.73 -3.44 -5.92
CA ILE A 45 -6.69 -3.13 -4.94
C ILE A 45 -6.28 -1.68 -5.15
N ARG A 46 -6.51 -0.84 -4.13
CA ARG A 46 -6.21 0.60 -4.13
C ARG A 46 -5.64 1.04 -2.78
N GLN A 47 -5.07 2.24 -2.72
CA GLN A 47 -4.58 2.78 -1.45
C GLN A 47 -5.74 2.97 -0.46
N ALA A 48 -5.48 2.67 0.80
CA ALA A 48 -6.39 2.98 1.90
C ALA A 48 -6.18 4.46 2.26
N LEU A 49 -6.88 5.34 1.54
CA LEU A 49 -6.89 6.78 1.76
C LEU A 49 -7.92 7.11 2.84
N ASP A 50 -7.54 7.97 3.79
CA ASP A 50 -8.48 8.59 4.73
C ASP A 50 -8.95 9.91 4.13
N ASP A 51 -10.14 9.93 3.52
CA ASP A 51 -10.97 11.08 3.08
C ASP A 51 -10.31 12.26 2.28
N TYR A 52 -9.01 12.27 2.03
CA TYR A 52 -8.24 13.42 1.53
C TYR A 52 -7.55 13.21 0.17
N ASP A 53 -7.94 12.21 -0.63
CA ASP A 53 -7.46 11.96 -2.01
C ASP A 53 -5.92 11.91 -2.24
N GLU A 54 -5.10 12.04 -1.20
CA GLU A 54 -3.65 12.08 -1.28
C GLU A 54 -3.01 10.84 -0.68
N ALA A 55 -2.13 10.22 -1.48
CA ALA A 55 -1.34 9.05 -1.09
C ALA A 55 -0.50 9.32 0.16
N ARG A 56 -0.83 8.67 1.29
CA ARG A 56 -0.05 8.75 2.53
C ARG A 56 1.13 7.80 2.50
N ILE A 57 2.35 8.35 2.62
CA ILE A 57 3.59 7.59 2.79
C ILE A 57 4.03 7.70 4.26
N TYR A 58 4.03 6.57 4.95
CA TYR A 58 4.46 6.43 6.33
C TYR A 58 5.98 6.35 6.42
N LYS A 59 6.56 6.93 7.47
CA LYS A 59 8.03 7.00 7.65
C LYS A 59 8.55 6.13 8.79
N SER A 60 7.67 5.47 9.53
CA SER A 60 8.00 4.54 10.61
C SER A 60 7.00 3.37 10.66
N LEU A 61 7.34 2.30 11.36
CA LEU A 61 6.44 1.16 11.53
C LEU A 61 5.38 1.45 12.60
N GLU A 62 5.69 2.33 13.54
CA GLU A 62 4.80 2.80 14.60
C GLU A 62 3.63 3.57 14.01
N GLU A 63 3.88 4.51 13.09
CA GLU A 63 2.81 5.25 12.39
C GLU A 63 1.91 4.31 11.58
N VAL A 64 2.49 3.28 10.95
CA VAL A 64 1.70 2.27 10.23
C VAL A 64 0.80 1.49 11.20
N ALA A 65 1.33 1.10 12.36
CA ALA A 65 0.58 0.33 13.35
C ALA A 65 -0.58 1.13 13.96
N GLU A 66 -0.38 2.43 14.20
CA GLU A 66 -1.41 3.33 14.73
C GLU A 66 -2.58 3.53 13.76
N ASP A 67 -2.32 3.56 12.44
CA ASP A 67 -3.34 3.79 11.41
C ASP A 67 -3.91 2.51 10.78
N LEU A 68 -3.45 1.34 11.21
CA LEU A 68 -4.07 0.07 10.80
C LEU A 68 -5.41 -0.11 11.53
N PRO A 69 -6.49 -0.45 10.82
CA PRO A 69 -7.80 -0.66 11.45
C PRO A 69 -7.85 -1.97 12.25
N ASP A 70 -8.40 -1.95 13.46
CA ASP A 70 -8.45 -3.10 14.39
C ASP A 70 -9.15 -4.35 13.86
N HIS A 71 -10.12 -4.18 12.96
CA HIS A 71 -11.10 -5.21 12.62
C HIS A 71 -11.19 -5.51 11.12
N THR A 72 -10.30 -4.95 10.30
CA THR A 72 -10.26 -5.25 8.87
C THR A 72 -8.84 -5.47 8.36
N PRO A 73 -8.58 -6.56 7.60
CA PRO A 73 -7.26 -6.79 7.06
C PRO A 73 -6.89 -5.73 6.02
N ARG A 74 -5.61 -5.36 6.04
CA ARG A 74 -4.96 -4.45 5.09
C ARG A 74 -3.67 -5.07 4.58
N PHE A 75 -3.21 -4.59 3.43
CA PHE A 75 -1.89 -4.92 2.88
C PHE A 75 -0.96 -3.74 3.12
N VAL A 76 0.26 -4.01 3.58
CA VAL A 76 1.28 -2.97 3.76
C VAL A 76 2.38 -3.20 2.73
N LEU A 77 2.61 -2.21 1.87
CA LEU A 77 3.77 -2.20 0.98
C LEU A 77 4.90 -1.46 1.71
N LEU A 78 5.92 -2.19 2.15
CA LEU A 78 7.04 -1.66 2.90
C LEU A 78 8.31 -1.63 2.04
N SER A 79 8.93 -0.46 1.95
CA SER A 79 10.27 -0.24 1.42
C SER A 79 11.20 0.02 2.61
N TYR A 80 11.87 -1.04 3.09
CA TYR A 80 12.77 -0.94 4.23
C TYR A 80 14.23 -0.82 3.77
N PRO A 81 14.97 0.23 4.16
CA PRO A 81 16.38 0.36 3.82
C PRO A 81 17.20 -0.65 4.63
N LEU A 82 17.72 -1.67 3.95
CA LEU A 82 18.65 -2.62 4.53
C LEU A 82 20.08 -2.18 4.21
N THR A 83 20.80 -1.71 5.22
CA THR A 83 22.26 -1.56 5.16
C THR A 83 22.89 -2.87 5.63
N THR A 84 23.48 -3.62 4.71
CA THR A 84 24.40 -4.73 5.04
C THR A 84 25.78 -4.20 5.38
#